data_AF-O35200-F1
#
_entry.id   AF-O35200-F1
#
_cell.length_a   1.000
_cell.length_b   1.000
_cell.length_c   1.000
_cell.angle_alpha   90.00
_cell.angle_beta   90.00
_cell.angle_gamma   90.00
#
_symmetry.space_group_name_H-M   'P 1'
#
loop_
_entity.id
_entity.type
_entity.pdbx_description
1 polymer ?
#
loop_
_entity_poly.entity_id
_entity_poly.type
_entity_poly.pdbx_seq_one_letter_code
_entity_poly.pdbx_strand_id
1 'polypeptide(L)'
;MKQLCTFTISLLFLKFSLILCCWSEPSCFWRIKKSEDNDGDLQRECHFYLWKTDEPIEDSFYNYDLSFRIAGSEYELLLVMFFATDEINKNPYLLPNMSLMFSIIGGNCHDLLRSLDQEYAQIDGHMNFVNYFCYLDDSCATGLTGPSWKTSLKLAMHSSMPLVFFGPFNPNLRDHDRLPHVHQVAPKDTHLSHGMVSLMFHFRWTWIGLVISDDDQGIQFLSDLREESQRHGICLAFVNMIPENMQIYMTRATIYDTQIMTSSAKVVIIYGDMNSTLEASFRRWEELGARRIWITTTQWDVITNKKRLHP
;
A
#
# COMPACT_ATOMS: atom_id res chain seq x y z
N MET A 1 52.64 21.76 -13.59
CA MET A 1 51.67 22.72 -12.98
C MET A 1 50.53 23.16 -13.92
N LYS A 2 50.13 22.37 -14.94
CA LYS A 2 48.93 22.68 -15.77
C LYS A 2 47.79 21.65 -15.64
N GLN A 3 48.03 20.48 -15.05
CA GLN A 3 47.01 19.44 -14.85
C GLN A 3 46.26 19.54 -13.51
N LEU A 4 46.79 20.26 -12.51
CA LEU A 4 46.10 20.44 -11.22
C LEU A 4 44.98 21.50 -11.27
N CYS A 5 45.07 22.48 -12.18
CA CYS A 5 44.04 23.51 -12.34
C CYS A 5 42.78 22.97 -13.03
N THR A 6 42.89 21.98 -13.90
CA THR A 6 41.72 21.42 -14.60
C THR A 6 40.82 20.63 -13.66
N PHE A 7 41.39 19.98 -12.64
CA PHE A 7 40.62 19.22 -11.64
C PHE A 7 39.89 20.14 -10.65
N THR A 8 40.48 21.25 -10.25
CA THR A 8 39.83 22.22 -9.35
C THR A 8 38.72 23.00 -10.04
N ILE A 9 38.87 23.31 -11.34
CA ILE A 9 37.83 23.97 -12.14
C ILE A 9 36.64 23.02 -12.35
N SER A 10 36.86 21.73 -12.62
CA SER A 10 35.78 20.75 -12.79
C SER A 10 34.95 20.53 -11.52
N LEU A 11 35.58 20.60 -10.33
CA LEU A 11 34.89 20.51 -9.04
C LEU A 11 34.07 21.76 -8.70
N LEU A 12 34.52 22.95 -9.14
CA LEU A 12 33.78 24.20 -8.98
C LEU A 12 32.52 24.24 -9.84
N PHE A 13 32.56 23.74 -11.08
CA PHE A 13 31.36 23.63 -11.93
C PHE A 13 30.35 22.61 -11.41
N LEU A 14 30.79 21.47 -10.84
CA LEU A 14 29.87 20.51 -10.20
C LEU A 14 29.17 21.11 -8.97
N LYS A 15 29.89 21.91 -8.17
CA LYS A 15 29.32 22.61 -7.02
C LYS A 15 28.36 23.72 -7.45
N PHE A 16 28.63 24.41 -8.57
CA PHE A 16 27.76 25.47 -9.08
C PHE A 16 26.46 24.91 -9.71
N SER A 17 26.51 23.77 -10.40
CA SER A 17 25.30 23.08 -10.88
C SER A 17 24.41 22.55 -9.74
N LEU A 18 24.98 22.14 -8.61
CA LEU A 18 24.21 21.76 -7.42
C LEU A 18 23.59 22.97 -6.70
N ILE A 19 24.18 24.16 -6.81
CA ILE A 19 23.63 25.39 -6.21
C ILE A 19 22.54 26.01 -7.10
N LEU A 20 22.63 25.91 -8.43
CA LEU A 20 21.58 26.39 -9.34
C LEU A 20 20.34 25.49 -9.39
N CYS A 21 20.45 24.21 -9.05
CA CYS A 21 19.26 23.35 -8.93
C CYS A 21 18.37 23.69 -7.71
N CYS A 22 18.83 24.57 -6.81
CA CYS A 22 18.10 25.01 -5.63
C CYS A 22 17.50 26.42 -5.74
N TRP A 23 17.58 27.08 -6.90
CA TRP A 23 17.08 28.46 -7.09
C TRP A 23 15.96 28.55 -8.13
N SER A 24 15.06 27.57 -8.10
CA SER A 24 13.68 27.73 -8.58
C SER A 24 12.78 27.24 -7.44
N GLU A 25 12.13 28.19 -6.75
CA GLU A 25 11.10 27.90 -5.75
C GLU A 25 10.08 26.89 -6.32
N PRO A 26 9.90 25.72 -5.69
CA PRO A 26 8.66 25.00 -5.80
C PRO A 26 7.80 25.49 -4.63
N SER A 27 7.08 26.59 -4.85
CA SER A 27 5.96 27.02 -4.01
C SER A 27 4.76 26.07 -4.22
N CYS A 28 4.95 24.78 -3.93
CA CYS A 28 3.91 23.77 -3.80
C CYS A 28 4.42 22.61 -2.91
N PHE A 29 4.71 22.92 -1.65
CA PHE A 29 4.61 21.93 -0.58
C PHE A 29 3.87 22.59 0.57
N TRP A 30 2.55 22.58 0.50
CA TRP A 30 1.74 22.77 1.69
C TRP A 30 2.02 21.59 2.61
N ARG A 31 2.98 21.79 3.52
CA ARG A 31 3.18 20.90 4.65
C ARG A 31 1.95 21.08 5.53
N ILE A 32 0.93 20.25 5.31
CA ILE A 32 -0.20 20.13 6.21
C ILE A 32 0.41 19.85 7.58
N LYS A 33 0.21 20.80 8.50
CA LYS A 33 0.58 20.67 9.90
C LYS A 33 -0.27 19.50 10.41
N LYS A 34 0.33 18.30 10.53
CA LYS A 34 -0.33 17.13 11.13
C LYS A 34 -0.97 17.63 12.43
N SER A 35 -2.30 17.66 12.48
CA SER A 35 -3.00 17.59 13.76
C SER A 35 -2.47 16.32 14.42
N GLU A 36 -2.16 16.42 15.72
CA GLU A 36 -2.05 15.23 16.55
C GLU A 36 -3.45 14.62 16.64
N ASP A 37 -3.89 13.96 15.57
CA ASP A 37 -4.96 12.98 15.65
C ASP A 37 -4.32 11.68 16.09
N ASN A 38 -4.69 11.27 17.30
CA ASN A 38 -4.41 9.94 17.85
C ASN A 38 -5.44 8.92 17.31
N ASP A 39 -5.83 9.05 16.04
CA ASP A 39 -6.55 7.97 15.38
C ASP A 39 -5.49 6.95 14.99
N GLY A 40 -5.49 5.82 15.70
CA GLY A 40 -4.78 4.64 15.23
C GLY A 40 -5.19 4.42 13.77
N ASP A 41 -4.22 4.40 12.85
CA ASP A 41 -4.40 4.24 11.41
C ASP A 41 -5.19 2.94 11.17
N LEU A 42 -6.52 3.08 11.18
CA LEU A 42 -7.49 2.06 10.86
C LEU A 42 -7.25 1.67 9.40
N GLN A 43 -7.33 0.37 9.14
CA GLN A 43 -7.15 -0.18 7.80
C GLN A 43 -8.02 0.61 6.82
N ARG A 44 -7.40 1.26 5.83
CA ARG A 44 -8.09 2.14 4.87
C ARG A 44 -8.91 1.27 3.93
N GLU A 45 -10.23 1.41 3.91
CA GLU A 45 -11.11 0.57 3.08
C GLU A 45 -12.21 1.39 2.41
N CYS A 46 -12.05 1.69 1.12
CA CYS A 46 -13.08 2.33 0.31
C CYS A 46 -13.65 1.37 -0.72
N HIS A 47 -14.95 1.54 -0.99
CA HIS A 47 -15.62 0.94 -2.14
C HIS A 47 -16.51 1.98 -2.81
N PHE A 48 -16.29 2.17 -4.11
CA PHE A 48 -17.07 3.07 -4.94
C PHE A 48 -17.86 2.25 -5.97
N TYR A 49 -19.15 2.54 -6.13
CA TYR A 49 -19.90 2.14 -7.31
C TYR A 49 -19.70 3.18 -8.40
N LEU A 50 -19.37 2.74 -9.61
CA LEU A 50 -19.31 3.57 -10.80
C LEU A 50 -20.37 3.10 -11.78
N TRP A 51 -21.10 4.04 -12.38
CA TRP A 51 -22.05 3.77 -13.45
C TRP A 51 -22.11 4.96 -14.39
N LYS A 52 -22.63 4.71 -15.60
CA LYS A 52 -22.82 5.75 -16.62
C LYS A 52 -24.28 6.18 -16.67
N THR A 53 -24.50 7.43 -17.05
CA THR A 53 -25.81 8.00 -17.38
C THR A 53 -25.72 8.78 -18.69
N ASP A 54 -26.83 8.89 -19.41
CA ASP A 54 -26.94 9.69 -20.64
C ASP A 54 -27.18 11.19 -20.34
N GLU A 55 -27.42 11.54 -19.07
CA GLU A 55 -27.66 12.92 -18.64
C GLU A 55 -26.38 13.61 -18.12
N PRO A 56 -26.24 14.94 -18.30
CA PRO A 56 -25.19 15.70 -17.64
C PRO A 56 -25.40 15.67 -16.12
N ILE A 57 -24.29 15.60 -15.38
CA ILE A 57 -24.34 15.57 -13.91
C ILE A 57 -24.77 16.94 -13.39
N GLU A 58 -25.82 16.98 -12.56
CA GLU A 58 -26.16 18.19 -11.81
C GLU A 58 -25.11 18.50 -10.74
N ASP A 59 -24.68 19.77 -10.64
CA ASP A 59 -23.69 20.23 -9.64
C ASP A 59 -24.06 19.86 -8.19
N SER A 60 -25.35 19.65 -7.91
CA SER A 60 -25.86 19.26 -6.59
C SER A 60 -25.71 17.78 -6.25
N PHE A 61 -25.46 16.90 -7.23
CA PHE A 61 -25.47 15.44 -7.01
C PHE A 61 -24.48 15.03 -5.90
N TYR A 62 -23.29 15.59 -5.93
CA TYR A 62 -22.22 15.25 -4.99
C TYR A 62 -22.24 16.03 -3.67
N ASN A 63 -23.08 17.05 -3.56
CA ASN A 63 -23.23 17.81 -2.30
C ASN A 63 -23.81 16.94 -1.18
N TYR A 64 -24.53 15.86 -1.52
CA TYR A 64 -25.07 14.91 -0.56
C TYR A 64 -23.97 14.01 0.03
N ASP A 65 -23.01 13.57 -0.81
CA ASP A 65 -21.87 12.72 -0.42
C ASP A 65 -20.79 13.48 0.36
N LEU A 66 -20.67 14.80 0.17
CA LEU A 66 -19.74 15.66 0.89
C LEU A 66 -20.22 16.06 2.31
N SER A 67 -21.42 15.63 2.70
CA SER A 67 -22.02 16.01 4.00
C SER A 67 -21.47 15.21 5.20
N PHE A 68 -20.66 14.18 4.95
CA PHE A 68 -20.06 13.34 5.99
C PHE A 68 -18.78 13.94 6.58
N ARG A 69 -18.53 13.69 7.86
CA ARG A 69 -17.23 13.97 8.50
C ARG A 69 -16.24 12.90 8.06
N ILE A 70 -15.62 13.11 6.91
CA ILE A 70 -14.65 12.20 6.30
C ILE A 70 -13.28 12.38 6.98
N ALA A 71 -12.59 11.29 7.34
CA ALA A 71 -11.25 11.39 7.90
C ALA A 71 -10.27 11.95 6.85
N GLY A 72 -9.24 12.68 7.27
CA GLY A 72 -8.33 13.37 6.33
C GLY A 72 -7.67 12.46 5.28
N SER A 73 -7.40 11.20 5.63
CA SER A 73 -6.86 10.18 4.71
C SER A 73 -7.88 9.63 3.71
N GLU A 74 -9.17 9.70 4.00
CA GLU A 74 -10.26 9.23 3.14
C GLU A 74 -10.67 10.31 2.14
N TYR A 75 -10.52 11.58 2.52
CA TYR A 75 -10.77 12.73 1.66
C TYR A 75 -9.87 12.72 0.41
N GLU A 76 -8.63 12.22 0.52
CA GLU A 76 -7.72 12.09 -0.63
C GLU A 76 -8.29 11.17 -1.72
N LEU A 77 -8.79 9.98 -1.35
CA LEU A 77 -9.36 9.03 -2.32
C LEU A 77 -10.63 9.59 -2.97
N LEU A 78 -11.46 10.28 -2.19
CA LEU A 78 -12.66 10.93 -2.71
C LEU A 78 -12.31 12.05 -3.70
N LEU A 79 -11.32 12.89 -3.39
CA LEU A 79 -10.85 13.94 -4.30
C LEU A 79 -10.30 13.36 -5.61
N VAL A 80 -9.58 12.24 -5.54
CA VAL A 80 -9.10 11.54 -6.75
C VAL A 80 -10.28 11.07 -7.59
N MET A 81 -11.34 10.55 -6.97
CA MET A 81 -12.55 10.15 -7.69
C MET A 81 -13.25 11.33 -8.37
N PHE A 82 -13.42 12.43 -7.65
CA PHE A 82 -13.96 13.67 -8.22
C PHE A 82 -13.16 14.17 -9.43
N PHE A 83 -11.84 14.24 -9.26
CA PHE A 83 -10.95 14.69 -10.32
C PHE A 83 -11.02 13.77 -11.54
N ALA A 84 -10.97 12.45 -11.33
CA ALA A 84 -10.98 11.47 -12.41
C ALA A 84 -12.31 11.50 -13.19
N THR A 85 -13.45 11.56 -12.50
CA THR A 85 -14.75 11.61 -13.20
C THR A 85 -14.97 12.94 -13.91
N ASP A 86 -14.55 14.07 -13.34
CA ASP A 86 -14.61 15.38 -13.99
C ASP A 86 -13.76 15.44 -15.28
N GLU A 87 -12.53 14.92 -15.24
CA GLU A 87 -11.65 14.84 -16.41
C GLU A 87 -12.21 13.91 -17.49
N ILE A 88 -12.81 12.77 -17.10
CA ILE A 88 -13.46 11.84 -18.04
C ILE A 88 -14.66 12.52 -18.71
N ASN A 89 -15.54 13.15 -17.93
CA ASN A 89 -16.78 13.74 -18.43
C ASN A 89 -16.55 14.99 -19.30
N LYS A 90 -15.43 15.69 -19.11
CA LYS A 90 -15.01 16.82 -19.96
C LYS A 90 -14.29 16.39 -21.24
N ASN A 91 -13.91 15.12 -21.36
CA ASN A 91 -13.15 14.62 -22.50
C ASN A 91 -14.08 14.11 -23.61
N PRO A 92 -14.16 14.78 -24.77
CA PRO A 92 -15.07 14.38 -25.84
C PRO A 92 -14.70 13.03 -26.51
N TYR A 93 -13.51 12.50 -26.23
CA TYR A 93 -13.04 11.22 -26.76
C TYR A 93 -13.29 10.04 -25.81
N LEU A 94 -13.66 10.30 -24.54
CA LEU A 94 -13.95 9.27 -23.54
C LEU A 94 -15.41 9.44 -23.09
N LEU A 95 -16.24 8.40 -23.31
CA LEU A 95 -17.67 8.44 -23.00
C LEU A 95 -18.42 9.63 -23.67
N PRO A 96 -18.37 9.77 -25.01
CA PRO A 96 -19.06 10.88 -25.69
C PRO A 96 -20.57 10.82 -25.44
N ASN A 97 -21.17 11.98 -25.12
CA ASN A 97 -22.60 12.14 -24.80
C ASN A 97 -23.08 11.31 -23.60
N MET A 98 -22.18 10.92 -22.71
CA MET A 98 -22.50 10.21 -21.47
C MET A 98 -21.70 10.83 -20.32
N SER A 99 -22.20 10.65 -19.10
CA SER A 99 -21.49 11.04 -17.88
C SER A 99 -21.19 9.80 -17.03
N LEU A 100 -19.97 9.71 -16.54
CA LEU A 100 -19.55 8.76 -15.50
C LEU A 100 -19.84 9.34 -14.13
N MET A 101 -20.59 8.59 -13.34
CA MET A 101 -20.96 8.92 -11.96
C MET A 101 -20.34 7.91 -11.00
N PHE A 102 -20.21 8.32 -9.73
CA PHE A 102 -19.84 7.41 -8.67
C PHE A 102 -20.62 7.69 -7.38
N SER A 103 -20.71 6.69 -6.51
CA SER A 103 -21.18 6.82 -5.13
C SER A 103 -20.37 5.92 -4.20
N ILE A 104 -20.27 6.31 -2.94
CA ILE A 104 -19.55 5.59 -1.89
C ILE A 104 -20.53 4.68 -1.15
N ILE A 105 -20.24 3.37 -1.05
CA ILE A 105 -21.01 2.50 -0.16
C ILE A 105 -20.63 2.78 1.30
N GLY A 106 -21.64 2.93 2.16
CA GLY A 106 -21.45 2.91 3.62
C GLY A 106 -21.07 4.25 4.24
N GLY A 107 -21.06 5.35 3.47
CA GLY A 107 -20.87 6.73 3.94
C GLY A 107 -19.46 7.06 4.41
N ASN A 108 -18.71 6.10 4.96
CA ASN A 108 -17.36 6.26 5.47
C ASN A 108 -16.50 5.06 5.02
N CYS A 109 -15.27 5.31 4.60
CA CYS A 109 -14.28 4.29 4.20
C CYS A 109 -13.69 3.52 5.40
N HIS A 110 -14.53 3.27 6.39
CA HIS A 110 -14.18 2.73 7.67
C HIS A 110 -15.04 1.51 7.97
N ASP A 111 -14.38 0.41 8.34
CA ASP A 111 -15.03 -0.83 8.81
C ASP A 111 -15.94 -1.53 7.79
N LEU A 112 -15.75 -1.29 6.47
CA LEU A 112 -16.53 -1.97 5.43
C LEU A 112 -16.43 -3.50 5.58
N LEU A 113 -15.24 -4.04 5.84
CA LEU A 113 -15.08 -5.48 6.11
C LEU A 113 -15.93 -5.96 7.30
N ARG A 114 -16.02 -5.18 8.38
CA ARG A 114 -16.80 -5.53 9.57
C ARG A 114 -18.30 -5.47 9.29
N SER A 115 -18.75 -4.47 8.54
CA SER A 115 -20.14 -4.37 8.09
C SER A 115 -20.51 -5.56 7.20
N LEU A 116 -19.64 -5.92 6.26
CA LEU A 116 -19.81 -7.12 5.44
C LEU A 116 -19.85 -8.38 6.31
N ASP A 117 -18.94 -8.55 7.27
CA ASP A 117 -18.94 -9.71 8.14
C ASP A 117 -20.21 -9.80 9.00
N GLN A 118 -20.75 -8.68 9.50
CA GLN A 118 -22.00 -8.66 10.25
C GLN A 118 -23.21 -8.99 9.36
N GLU A 119 -23.29 -8.41 8.16
CA GLU A 119 -24.35 -8.67 7.19
C GLU A 119 -24.32 -10.13 6.73
N TYR A 120 -23.15 -10.68 6.38
CA TYR A 120 -23.02 -12.06 5.92
C TYR A 120 -23.15 -13.09 7.06
N ALA A 121 -22.82 -12.74 8.32
CA ALA A 121 -23.02 -13.64 9.46
C ALA A 121 -24.48 -13.77 9.90
N GLN A 122 -25.32 -12.75 9.63
CA GLN A 122 -26.76 -12.80 9.93
C GLN A 122 -27.57 -13.57 8.88
N ILE A 123 -26.97 -13.88 7.75
CA ILE A 123 -27.68 -14.42 6.58
C ILE A 123 -27.16 -15.82 6.30
N ASP A 124 -27.82 -16.80 6.91
CA ASP A 124 -27.65 -18.22 6.67
C ASP A 124 -27.98 -18.52 5.19
N GLY A 125 -26.97 -18.45 4.33
CA GLY A 125 -27.04 -18.80 2.90
C GLY A 125 -27.80 -17.79 2.04
N HIS A 126 -27.08 -17.15 1.11
CA HIS A 126 -27.60 -16.28 0.05
C HIS A 126 -28.17 -14.91 0.49
N MET A 127 -27.28 -13.95 0.71
CA MET A 127 -27.46 -12.69 -0.02
C MET A 127 -27.13 -12.99 -1.48
N ASN A 128 -28.17 -13.21 -2.29
CA ASN A 128 -28.11 -12.70 -3.64
C ASN A 128 -28.05 -11.18 -3.49
N PHE A 129 -26.85 -10.57 -3.48
CA PHE A 129 -26.74 -9.31 -4.21
C PHE A 129 -27.26 -9.68 -5.58
N VAL A 130 -28.51 -9.30 -5.86
CA VAL A 130 -29.23 -9.76 -7.03
C VAL A 130 -28.34 -9.44 -8.21
N ASN A 131 -27.81 -10.55 -8.71
CA ASN A 131 -27.04 -10.73 -9.91
C ASN A 131 -27.72 -9.87 -10.98
N TYR A 132 -27.05 -8.81 -11.45
CA TYR A 132 -27.56 -7.88 -12.46
C TYR A 132 -28.68 -6.92 -11.97
N PHE A 133 -28.32 -5.80 -11.32
CA PHE A 133 -29.16 -4.59 -11.40
C PHE A 133 -29.00 -3.93 -12.78
N CYS A 134 -29.45 -4.61 -13.83
CA CYS A 134 -29.83 -3.94 -15.09
C CYS A 134 -31.35 -4.04 -15.28
N TYR A 135 -32.10 -4.04 -14.17
CA TYR A 135 -33.57 -4.03 -14.18
C TYR A 135 -34.17 -2.66 -13.83
N LEU A 136 -33.33 -1.66 -13.53
CA LEU A 136 -33.81 -0.30 -13.25
C LEU A 136 -33.22 0.80 -14.15
N ASP A 137 -32.22 0.48 -14.97
CA ASP A 137 -31.82 1.24 -16.16
C ASP A 137 -30.76 0.41 -16.89
N ASP A 138 -30.55 0.63 -18.19
CA ASP A 138 -29.52 0.00 -19.03
C ASP A 138 -28.06 0.33 -18.61
N SER A 139 -27.82 0.68 -17.34
CA SER A 139 -26.53 1.08 -16.80
C SER A 139 -25.77 -0.12 -16.22
N CYS A 140 -24.69 -0.53 -16.90
CA CYS A 140 -23.72 -1.45 -16.34
C CYS A 140 -22.91 -0.72 -15.26
N ALA A 141 -22.95 -1.22 -14.02
CA ALA A 141 -22.15 -0.71 -12.91
C ALA A 141 -20.88 -1.55 -12.69
N THR A 142 -19.82 -0.91 -12.21
CA THR A 142 -18.57 -1.55 -11.77
C THR A 142 -18.18 -1.03 -10.40
N GLY A 143 -17.58 -1.88 -9.57
CA GLY A 143 -17.08 -1.48 -8.27
C GLY A 143 -15.58 -1.18 -8.32
N LEU A 144 -15.17 -0.11 -7.69
CA LEU A 144 -13.77 0.22 -7.43
C LEU A 144 -13.49 0.02 -5.94
N THR A 145 -12.59 -0.89 -5.59
CA THR A 145 -12.38 -1.34 -4.21
C THR A 145 -10.91 -1.33 -3.79
N GLY A 146 -10.64 -1.05 -2.52
CA GLY A 146 -9.30 -1.07 -1.94
C GLY A 146 -9.10 0.02 -0.88
N PRO A 147 -7.88 0.21 -0.36
CA PRO A 147 -6.70 -0.61 -0.60
C PRO A 147 -6.67 -1.96 0.12
N SER A 148 -7.62 -2.27 1.01
CA SER A 148 -7.69 -3.57 1.71
C SER A 148 -8.10 -4.72 0.78
N TRP A 149 -7.17 -5.64 0.52
CA TRP A 149 -7.43 -6.81 -0.31
C TRP A 149 -8.42 -7.80 0.32
N LYS A 150 -8.47 -7.87 1.67
CA LYS A 150 -9.39 -8.76 2.41
C LYS A 150 -10.84 -8.39 2.11
N THR A 151 -11.14 -7.09 2.12
CA THR A 151 -12.46 -6.54 1.76
C THR A 151 -12.81 -6.78 0.31
N SER A 152 -11.87 -6.51 -0.61
CA SER A 152 -12.08 -6.76 -2.04
C SER A 152 -12.32 -8.24 -2.34
N LEU A 153 -11.59 -9.15 -1.68
CA LEU A 153 -11.80 -10.59 -1.82
C LEU A 153 -13.19 -11.00 -1.33
N LYS A 154 -13.59 -10.50 -0.16
CA LYS A 154 -14.92 -10.78 0.41
C LYS A 154 -16.03 -10.32 -0.53
N LEU A 155 -15.94 -9.08 -1.05
CA LEU A 155 -16.90 -8.54 -2.01
C LEU A 155 -16.94 -9.39 -3.29
N ALA A 156 -15.78 -9.78 -3.81
CA ALA A 156 -15.69 -10.58 -5.03
C ALA A 156 -16.26 -12.00 -4.87
N MET A 157 -16.15 -12.60 -3.69
CA MET A 157 -16.73 -13.92 -3.41
C MET A 157 -18.26 -13.89 -3.37
N HIS A 158 -18.86 -12.73 -3.04
CA HIS A 158 -20.30 -12.58 -2.82
C HIS A 158 -20.98 -11.69 -3.88
N SER A 159 -20.27 -11.29 -4.93
CA SER A 159 -20.78 -10.43 -6.00
C SER A 159 -20.24 -10.85 -7.36
N SER A 160 -21.12 -10.89 -8.37
CA SER A 160 -20.76 -11.08 -9.78
C SER A 160 -20.37 -9.76 -10.47
N MET A 161 -20.39 -8.63 -9.76
CA MET A 161 -20.05 -7.33 -10.34
C MET A 161 -18.56 -7.28 -10.74
N PRO A 162 -18.20 -6.69 -11.89
CA PRO A 162 -16.82 -6.35 -12.20
C PRO A 162 -16.22 -5.44 -11.12
N LEU A 163 -15.15 -5.91 -10.49
CA LEU A 163 -14.42 -5.20 -9.44
C LEU A 163 -13.02 -4.82 -9.92
N VAL A 164 -12.71 -3.54 -9.82
CA VAL A 164 -11.37 -3.00 -10.04
C VAL A 164 -10.74 -2.71 -8.68
N PHE A 165 -9.65 -3.39 -8.38
CA PHE A 165 -8.89 -3.21 -7.15
C PHE A 165 -7.75 -2.22 -7.36
N PHE A 166 -7.76 -1.11 -6.62
CA PHE A 166 -6.77 -0.02 -6.74
C PHE A 166 -5.67 -0.06 -5.67
N GLY A 167 -5.68 -1.06 -4.77
CA GLY A 167 -4.64 -1.24 -3.77
C GLY A 167 -3.36 -1.89 -4.32
N PRO A 168 -2.36 -2.13 -3.44
CA PRO A 168 -1.12 -2.81 -3.81
C PRO A 168 -1.40 -4.23 -4.32
N PHE A 169 -0.70 -4.65 -5.38
CA PHE A 169 -0.90 -5.98 -5.98
C PHE A 169 -0.93 -7.08 -4.91
N ASN A 170 -1.95 -7.94 -4.98
CA ASN A 170 -2.13 -9.04 -4.06
C ASN A 170 -2.34 -10.36 -4.82
N PRO A 171 -1.53 -11.40 -4.58
CA PRO A 171 -1.68 -12.71 -5.21
C PRO A 171 -3.05 -13.35 -5.00
N ASN A 172 -3.72 -13.08 -3.86
CA ASN A 172 -5.01 -13.68 -3.53
C ASN A 172 -6.17 -13.18 -4.39
N LEU A 173 -6.00 -12.05 -5.08
CA LEU A 173 -6.99 -11.49 -5.99
C LEU A 173 -6.74 -11.90 -7.46
N ARG A 174 -5.77 -12.78 -7.72
CA ARG A 174 -5.36 -13.17 -9.08
C ARG A 174 -6.06 -14.43 -9.60
N ASP A 175 -6.60 -15.27 -8.74
CA ASP A 175 -7.21 -16.54 -9.12
C ASP A 175 -8.48 -16.30 -9.96
N HIS A 176 -8.34 -16.22 -11.29
CA HIS A 176 -9.43 -15.94 -12.21
C HIS A 176 -10.45 -17.08 -12.31
N ASP A 177 -10.10 -18.31 -11.90
CA ASP A 177 -11.05 -19.42 -11.84
C ASP A 177 -12.03 -19.20 -10.68
N ARG A 178 -11.57 -18.63 -9.57
CA ARG A 178 -12.39 -18.30 -8.40
C ARG A 178 -12.99 -16.89 -8.44
N LEU A 179 -12.28 -15.94 -9.03
CA LEU A 179 -12.57 -14.50 -9.02
C LEU A 179 -12.55 -13.95 -10.46
N PRO A 180 -13.43 -14.42 -11.36
CA PRO A 180 -13.37 -14.10 -12.79
C PRO A 180 -13.59 -12.61 -13.11
N HIS A 181 -14.23 -11.87 -12.20
CA HIS A 181 -14.61 -10.47 -12.38
C HIS A 181 -13.71 -9.47 -11.62
N VAL A 182 -12.60 -9.93 -11.04
CA VAL A 182 -11.68 -9.07 -10.28
C VAL A 182 -10.47 -8.72 -11.14
N HIS A 183 -10.20 -7.41 -11.25
CA HIS A 183 -9.04 -6.87 -11.94
C HIS A 183 -8.24 -5.98 -11.00
N GLN A 184 -6.92 -6.09 -11.02
CA GLN A 184 -6.04 -5.26 -10.20
C GLN A 184 -5.41 -4.17 -11.07
N VAL A 185 -5.43 -2.93 -10.59
CA VAL A 185 -4.74 -1.80 -11.26
C VAL A 185 -3.23 -1.93 -11.09
N ALA A 186 -2.79 -2.31 -9.88
CA ALA A 186 -1.38 -2.52 -9.60
C ALA A 186 -0.87 -3.77 -10.36
N PRO A 187 0.16 -3.64 -11.20
CA PRO A 187 0.77 -4.82 -11.81
C PRO A 187 1.50 -5.64 -10.74
N LYS A 188 1.69 -6.94 -11.00
CA LYS A 188 2.70 -7.70 -10.26
C LYS A 188 4.05 -7.07 -10.57
N ASP A 189 4.70 -6.52 -9.55
CA ASP A 189 5.99 -5.88 -9.67
C ASP A 189 7.03 -6.52 -8.74
N THR A 190 8.21 -6.79 -9.29
CA THR A 190 9.38 -7.30 -8.57
C THR A 190 10.45 -6.21 -8.34
N HIS A 191 10.22 -4.97 -8.77
CA HIS A 191 11.18 -3.87 -8.65
C HIS A 191 11.64 -3.64 -7.21
N LEU A 192 10.77 -3.82 -6.21
CA LEU A 192 11.16 -3.67 -4.81
C LEU A 192 12.22 -4.71 -4.39
N SER A 193 11.99 -5.99 -4.66
CA SER A 193 12.94 -7.06 -4.31
C SER A 193 14.24 -6.93 -5.11
N HIS A 194 14.14 -6.62 -6.41
CA HIS A 194 15.30 -6.34 -7.27
C HIS A 194 16.10 -5.14 -6.76
N GLY A 195 15.41 -4.06 -6.35
CA GLY A 195 16.03 -2.85 -5.82
C GLY A 195 16.75 -3.10 -4.50
N MET A 196 16.13 -3.86 -3.59
CA MET A 196 16.77 -4.27 -2.34
C MET A 196 17.99 -5.16 -2.58
N VAL A 197 17.92 -6.14 -3.49
CA VAL A 197 19.06 -6.98 -3.87
C VAL A 197 20.17 -6.14 -4.52
N SER A 198 19.82 -5.20 -5.40
CA SER A 198 20.77 -4.29 -6.03
C SER A 198 21.51 -3.44 -4.99
N LEU A 199 20.80 -2.97 -3.96
CA LEU A 199 21.40 -2.27 -2.82
C LEU A 199 22.37 -3.17 -2.05
N MET A 200 21.98 -4.41 -1.74
CA MET A 200 22.85 -5.37 -1.03
C MET A 200 24.11 -5.65 -1.85
N PHE A 201 23.95 -5.86 -3.16
CA PHE A 201 25.03 -6.10 -4.10
C PHE A 201 26.00 -4.90 -4.18
N HIS A 202 25.46 -3.68 -4.26
CA HIS A 202 26.26 -2.45 -4.30
C HIS A 202 27.22 -2.33 -3.10
N PHE A 203 26.72 -2.63 -1.89
CA PHE A 203 27.52 -2.59 -0.67
C PHE A 203 28.29 -3.89 -0.38
N ARG A 204 28.22 -4.88 -1.29
CA ARG A 204 28.85 -6.21 -1.17
C ARG A 204 28.40 -6.96 0.09
N TRP A 205 27.15 -6.77 0.49
CA TRP A 205 26.54 -7.55 1.57
C TRP A 205 26.03 -8.87 1.01
N THR A 206 26.81 -9.94 1.20
CA THR A 206 26.50 -11.28 0.72
C THR A 206 25.83 -12.17 1.76
N TRP A 207 25.72 -11.71 3.01
CA TRP A 207 25.16 -12.47 4.13
C TRP A 207 24.13 -11.60 4.88
N ILE A 208 22.85 -11.78 4.56
CA ILE A 208 21.77 -10.91 5.03
C ILE A 208 20.71 -11.71 5.79
N GLY A 209 20.07 -11.08 6.78
CA GLY A 209 18.87 -11.60 7.42
C GLY A 209 17.62 -11.12 6.69
N LEU A 210 16.53 -11.89 6.81
CA LEU A 210 15.23 -11.50 6.28
C LEU A 210 14.15 -11.75 7.33
N VAL A 211 13.28 -10.76 7.51
CA VAL A 211 12.09 -10.83 8.35
C VAL A 211 10.90 -10.38 7.52
N ILE A 212 9.84 -11.19 7.46
CA ILE A 212 8.66 -10.93 6.65
C ILE A 212 7.38 -11.26 7.40
N SER A 213 6.26 -10.68 6.99
CA SER A 213 4.94 -11.18 7.41
C SER A 213 4.75 -12.62 6.93
N ASP A 214 4.12 -13.45 7.77
CA ASP A 214 3.67 -14.80 7.41
C ASP A 214 2.31 -14.72 6.68
N ASP A 215 2.32 -14.07 5.51
CA ASP A 215 1.18 -13.92 4.60
C ASP A 215 1.61 -14.12 3.14
N ASP A 216 0.64 -14.16 2.22
CA ASP A 216 0.91 -14.43 0.80
C ASP A 216 1.76 -13.34 0.13
N GLN A 217 1.69 -12.09 0.60
CA GLN A 217 2.54 -11.01 0.09
C GLN A 217 3.99 -11.18 0.55
N GLY A 218 4.21 -11.55 1.81
CA GLY A 218 5.51 -11.89 2.37
C GLY A 218 6.12 -13.11 1.70
N ILE A 219 5.33 -14.16 1.45
CA ILE A 219 5.77 -15.37 0.73
C ILE A 219 6.17 -15.02 -0.71
N GLN A 220 5.36 -14.23 -1.41
CA GLN A 220 5.67 -13.78 -2.76
C GLN A 220 6.96 -12.94 -2.78
N PHE A 221 7.11 -11.98 -1.85
CA PHE A 221 8.31 -11.17 -1.72
C PHE A 221 9.56 -12.01 -1.43
N LEU A 222 9.47 -13.01 -0.54
CA LEU A 222 10.57 -13.94 -0.27
C LEU A 222 10.97 -14.72 -1.53
N SER A 223 10.00 -15.17 -2.32
CA SER A 223 10.25 -15.89 -3.57
C SER A 223 11.06 -15.02 -4.54
N ASP A 224 10.55 -13.81 -4.81
CA ASP A 224 11.18 -12.87 -5.76
C ASP A 224 12.57 -12.41 -5.26
N LEU A 225 12.69 -12.08 -3.96
CA LEU A 225 13.97 -11.68 -3.36
C LEU A 225 15.00 -12.82 -3.40
N ARG A 226 14.58 -14.07 -3.13
CA ARG A 226 15.46 -15.23 -3.15
C ARG A 226 15.99 -15.51 -4.55
N GLU A 227 15.13 -15.45 -5.56
CA GLU A 227 15.53 -15.62 -6.96
C GLU A 227 16.60 -14.60 -7.35
N GLU A 228 16.36 -13.32 -7.08
CA GLU A 228 17.31 -12.26 -7.42
C GLU A 228 18.60 -12.32 -6.59
N SER A 229 18.50 -12.68 -5.31
CA SER A 229 19.67 -12.84 -4.44
C SER A 229 20.60 -13.94 -4.96
N GLN A 230 20.02 -15.07 -5.42
CA GLN A 230 20.78 -16.18 -5.99
C GLN A 230 21.54 -15.77 -7.25
N ARG A 231 20.92 -14.97 -8.13
CA ARG A 231 21.56 -14.43 -9.33
C ARG A 231 22.79 -13.57 -9.02
N HIS A 232 22.83 -12.94 -7.84
CA HIS A 232 23.90 -12.05 -7.41
C HIS A 232 24.83 -12.66 -6.34
N GLY A 233 24.68 -13.95 -6.02
CA GLY A 233 25.52 -14.64 -5.02
C GLY A 233 25.32 -14.16 -3.59
N ILE A 234 24.12 -13.70 -3.25
CA ILE A 234 23.74 -13.22 -1.91
C ILE A 234 22.95 -14.33 -1.19
N CYS A 235 23.34 -14.60 0.04
CA CYS A 235 22.75 -15.66 0.87
C CYS A 235 21.91 -15.07 2.01
N LEU A 236 20.77 -15.72 2.26
CA LEU A 236 19.93 -15.47 3.43
C LEU A 236 20.47 -16.28 4.62
N ALA A 237 20.94 -15.59 5.65
CA ALA A 237 21.44 -16.19 6.89
C ALA A 237 20.32 -16.82 7.73
N PHE A 238 19.15 -16.17 7.72
CA PHE A 238 17.92 -16.64 8.35
C PHE A 238 16.73 -15.99 7.64
N VAL A 239 15.57 -16.61 7.78
CA VAL A 239 14.28 -16.08 7.33
C VAL A 239 13.30 -16.25 8.49
N ASN A 240 12.80 -15.15 9.02
CA ASN A 240 11.77 -15.14 10.06
C ASN A 240 10.44 -14.74 9.42
N MET A 241 9.49 -15.66 9.40
CA MET A 241 8.10 -15.39 9.00
C MET A 241 7.29 -15.09 10.26
N ILE A 242 6.82 -13.85 10.39
CA ILE A 242 6.15 -13.35 11.59
C ILE A 242 4.63 -13.41 11.37
N PRO A 243 3.89 -14.22 12.14
CA PRO A 243 2.45 -14.38 11.96
C PRO A 243 1.68 -13.15 12.44
N GLU A 244 0.66 -12.72 11.69
CA GLU A 244 -0.23 -11.61 12.09
C GLU A 244 -0.89 -11.85 13.47
N ASN A 245 -1.19 -13.12 13.79
CA ASN A 245 -1.84 -13.47 15.05
C ASN A 245 -0.88 -13.36 16.24
N MET A 246 -1.18 -12.43 17.15
CA MET A 246 -0.37 -12.15 18.34
C MET A 246 -0.14 -13.38 19.24
N GLN A 247 -1.14 -14.25 19.40
CA GLN A 247 -1.01 -15.45 20.24
C GLN A 247 -0.01 -16.43 19.63
N ILE A 248 -0.10 -16.68 18.32
CA ILE A 248 0.86 -17.54 17.61
C ILE A 248 2.26 -16.90 17.66
N TYR A 249 2.35 -15.59 17.40
CA TYR A 249 3.60 -14.84 17.50
C TYR A 249 4.29 -15.04 18.86
N MET A 250 3.56 -14.86 19.97
CA MET A 250 4.11 -14.98 21.32
C MET A 250 4.68 -16.37 21.61
N THR A 251 4.12 -17.44 21.03
CA THR A 251 4.67 -18.81 21.20
C THR A 251 6.02 -19.01 20.49
N ARG A 252 6.34 -18.19 19.49
CA ARG A 252 7.55 -18.32 18.65
C ARG A 252 8.54 -17.16 18.82
N ALA A 253 8.18 -16.10 19.57
CA ALA A 253 8.99 -14.89 19.72
C ALA A 253 10.45 -15.18 20.13
N THR A 254 10.67 -16.10 21.07
CA THR A 254 12.01 -16.47 21.53
C THR A 254 12.87 -17.13 20.45
N ILE A 255 12.26 -17.84 19.50
CA ILE A 255 12.94 -18.43 18.35
C ILE A 255 13.43 -17.31 17.42
N TYR A 256 12.56 -16.35 17.12
CA TYR A 256 12.90 -15.20 16.28
C TYR A 256 14.01 -14.36 16.90
N ASP A 257 13.92 -14.08 18.20
CA ASP A 257 14.95 -13.38 18.98
C ASP A 257 16.30 -14.10 18.88
N THR A 258 16.30 -15.42 19.11
CA THR A 258 17.51 -16.23 19.07
C THR A 258 18.15 -16.20 17.69
N GLN A 259 17.37 -16.35 16.61
CA GLN A 259 17.88 -16.32 15.24
C GLN A 259 18.53 -14.97 14.91
N ILE A 260 17.90 -13.86 15.31
CA ILE A 260 18.46 -12.52 15.04
C ILE A 260 19.69 -12.25 15.89
N MET A 261 19.66 -12.57 17.18
CA MET A 261 20.76 -12.25 18.11
C MET A 261 22.01 -13.09 17.88
N THR A 262 21.86 -14.34 17.47
CA THR A 262 22.99 -15.26 17.24
C THR A 262 23.55 -15.19 15.82
N SER A 263 22.79 -14.68 14.85
CA SER A 263 23.26 -14.56 13.47
C SER A 263 24.41 -13.56 13.32
N SER A 264 25.38 -13.92 12.47
CA SER A 264 26.48 -13.04 12.05
C SER A 264 26.08 -11.99 11.02
N ALA A 265 24.86 -12.06 10.48
CA ALA A 265 24.35 -11.10 9.50
C ALA A 265 24.21 -9.71 10.15
N LYS A 266 24.86 -8.70 9.55
CA LYS A 266 24.80 -7.30 10.01
C LYS A 266 23.61 -6.54 9.43
N VAL A 267 23.12 -6.98 8.27
CA VAL A 267 22.06 -6.34 7.51
C VAL A 267 20.83 -7.23 7.54
N VAL A 268 19.68 -6.66 7.84
CA VAL A 268 18.41 -7.37 7.92
C VAL A 268 17.36 -6.60 7.13
N ILE A 269 16.74 -7.27 6.17
CA ILE A 269 15.59 -6.75 5.43
C ILE A 269 14.33 -7.06 6.25
N ILE A 270 13.46 -6.07 6.40
CA ILE A 270 12.11 -6.22 6.96
C ILE A 270 11.10 -5.84 5.90
N TYR A 271 10.16 -6.74 5.62
CA TYR A 271 9.08 -6.49 4.67
C TYR A 271 7.72 -6.93 5.24
N GLY A 272 6.75 -6.03 5.19
CA GLY A 272 5.39 -6.25 5.67
C GLY A 272 4.85 -5.02 6.39
N ASP A 273 3.63 -5.16 6.90
CA ASP A 273 2.88 -4.05 7.47
C ASP A 273 3.43 -3.57 8.82
N MET A 274 3.46 -2.25 8.99
CA MET A 274 3.98 -1.61 10.19
C MET A 274 3.06 -1.85 11.41
N ASN A 275 1.74 -1.82 11.28
CA ASN A 275 0.82 -2.00 12.42
C ASN A 275 0.56 -3.49 12.72
N SER A 276 1.61 -4.32 12.66
CA SER A 276 1.51 -5.76 12.81
C SER A 276 2.46 -6.30 13.88
N THR A 277 2.42 -7.61 14.10
CA THR A 277 3.39 -8.34 14.94
C THR A 277 4.84 -8.17 14.44
N LEU A 278 5.08 -7.76 13.20
CA LEU A 278 6.41 -7.37 12.73
C LEU A 278 6.96 -6.16 13.48
N GLU A 279 6.15 -5.11 13.69
CA GLU A 279 6.60 -3.94 14.46
C GLU A 279 6.85 -4.32 15.92
N ALA A 280 5.97 -5.14 16.50
CA ALA A 280 6.20 -5.66 17.84
C ALA A 280 7.54 -6.41 17.93
N SER A 281 7.89 -7.20 16.91
CA SER A 281 9.17 -7.89 16.80
C SER A 281 10.34 -6.91 16.68
N PHE A 282 10.21 -5.90 15.81
CA PHE A 282 11.24 -4.88 15.60
C PHE A 282 11.56 -4.11 16.89
N ARG A 283 10.52 -3.60 17.57
CA ARG A 283 10.66 -2.89 18.86
C ARG A 283 11.28 -3.78 19.92
N ARG A 284 10.85 -5.05 20.00
CA ARG A 284 11.43 -6.04 20.92
C ARG A 284 12.92 -6.26 20.66
N TRP A 285 13.36 -6.36 19.41
CA TRP A 285 14.78 -6.52 19.10
C TRP A 285 15.60 -5.28 19.42
N GLU A 286 15.04 -4.09 19.26
CA GLU A 286 15.66 -2.84 19.72
C GLU A 286 15.89 -2.87 21.24
N GLU A 287 14.88 -3.27 22.02
CA GLU A 287 14.95 -3.41 23.48
C GLU A 287 15.97 -4.49 23.93
N LEU A 288 16.05 -5.59 23.19
CA LEU A 288 17.06 -6.64 23.41
C LEU A 288 18.48 -6.21 22.98
N GLY A 289 18.64 -5.02 22.40
CA GLY A 289 19.93 -4.46 22.00
C GLY A 289 20.46 -5.02 20.68
N ALA A 290 19.59 -5.50 19.79
CA ALA A 290 19.97 -5.97 18.47
C ALA A 290 20.53 -4.81 17.61
N ARG A 291 21.85 -4.81 17.40
CA ARG A 291 22.53 -3.83 16.56
C ARG A 291 22.65 -4.36 15.14
N ARG A 292 21.74 -3.93 14.25
CA ARG A 292 21.70 -4.29 12.83
C ARG A 292 21.52 -3.05 11.95
N ILE A 293 21.86 -3.18 10.68
CA ILE A 293 21.45 -2.26 9.62
C ILE A 293 20.11 -2.77 9.12
N TRP A 294 19.04 -2.05 9.43
CA TRP A 294 17.68 -2.41 9.04
C TRP A 294 17.35 -1.79 7.69
N ILE A 295 16.89 -2.61 6.75
CA ILE A 295 16.46 -2.18 5.41
C ILE A 295 14.96 -2.44 5.33
N THR A 296 14.18 -1.38 5.19
CA THR A 296 12.72 -1.42 5.28
C THR A 296 12.09 -0.71 4.07
N THR A 297 10.77 -0.85 3.92
CA THR A 297 9.99 0.00 3.03
C THR A 297 9.69 1.34 3.71
N THR A 298 9.26 2.34 2.94
CA THR A 298 8.93 3.70 3.41
C THR A 298 7.85 3.73 4.49
N GLN A 299 6.99 2.70 4.56
CA GLN A 299 5.98 2.56 5.60
C GLN A 299 6.60 2.55 7.02
N TRP A 300 7.85 2.14 7.17
CA TRP A 300 8.54 2.00 8.46
C TRP A 300 9.22 3.29 8.96
N ASP A 301 9.21 4.38 8.17
CA ASP A 301 9.91 5.64 8.51
C ASP A 301 9.37 6.34 9.77
N VAL A 302 8.18 5.97 10.26
CA VAL A 302 7.54 6.61 11.43
C VAL A 302 8.20 6.22 12.77
N ILE A 303 8.89 5.07 12.88
CA ILE A 303 9.51 4.63 14.15
C ILE A 303 10.74 5.47 14.53
N THR A 304 11.50 5.98 13.55
CA THR A 304 12.74 6.72 13.85
C THR A 304 12.51 8.14 14.38
N ASN A 305 11.27 8.64 14.31
CA ASN A 305 10.84 9.93 14.84
C ASN A 305 10.23 9.84 16.24
N LYS A 306 10.68 8.91 17.10
CA LYS A 306 10.53 9.13 18.56
C LYS A 306 11.26 10.42 18.91
N LYS A 307 10.46 11.47 19.16
CA LYS A 307 10.81 12.79 19.67
C LYS A 307 12.11 12.70 20.50
N ARG A 308 13.15 13.42 20.08
CA ARG A 308 14.23 13.89 20.98
C ARG A 308 13.59 14.82 22.03
N LEU A 309 12.77 14.27 22.91
CA LEU A 309 12.44 14.88 24.19
C LEU A 309 13.56 14.44 25.13
N HIS A 310 14.69 15.13 25.02
CA HIS A 310 15.62 15.19 26.13
C HIS A 310 15.03 16.10 27.23
N PRO A 311 15.30 15.79 28.51
CA PRO A 311 14.70 16.45 29.67
C PRO A 311 14.96 17.96 29.76
#